data_AF-A0AA88IC72-F1
#
_entry.id   AF-A0AA88IC72-F1
#
_cell.length_a   1.000
_cell.length_b   1.000
_cell.length_c   1.000
_cell.angle_alpha   90.00
_cell.angle_beta   90.00
_cell.angle_gamma   90.00
#
_symmetry.space_group_name_H-M   'P 1'
#
loop_
_entity.id
_entity.type
_entity.pdbx_description
1 polymer ?
#
loop_
_entity_poly.entity_id
_entity_poly.type
_entity_poly.pdbx_seq_one_letter_code
_entity_poly.pdbx_strand_id
1 'polypeptide(L)'
;ESLQVEDLTQVTWAHGVNSIYSMTEALESNIDFLEADISLGQLNGTGPEIPIMAHPPVTDSDLSLAGFLDMYFEANSSKGMKLDFKDISVLEDSLLEIKSRDWINGVELWLNADILPGPNNNYSEPVSAEEFLSRTSFYFPEATLSVGWKTDYGFGVFQDIRDGDYSFENIEEMIDVLRHCNITQPVTFPVRAGIAASPISQKTLPYLLSQIPGSTLTFWSASQDCVDYYGVASLINSIGRSQWYNIIC
;
A
#
# COMPACT_ATOMS: atom_id res chain seq x y z
N GLU A 1 -11.68 -1.29 -20.59
CA GLU A 1 -11.98 -2.66 -20.16
C GLU A 1 -11.24 -2.88 -18.86
N SER A 2 -11.95 -3.09 -17.75
CA SER A 2 -11.33 -3.46 -16.49
C SER A 2 -10.60 -4.78 -16.70
N LEU A 3 -9.34 -4.87 -16.27
CA LEU A 3 -8.60 -6.13 -16.22
C LEU A 3 -9.41 -7.13 -15.37
N GLN A 4 -10.19 -8.00 -16.04
CA GLN A 4 -10.72 -9.23 -15.42
C GLN A 4 -9.53 -10.18 -15.31
N VAL A 5 -8.68 -9.95 -14.32
CA VAL A 5 -7.61 -10.87 -13.99
C VAL A 5 -8.24 -12.01 -13.18
N GLU A 6 -8.41 -13.18 -13.80
CA GLU A 6 -8.91 -14.37 -13.11
C GLU A 6 -7.92 -14.90 -12.04
N ASP A 7 -6.64 -14.47 -12.11
CA ASP A 7 -5.56 -14.85 -11.19
C ASP A 7 -4.68 -13.65 -10.81
N LEU A 8 -5.06 -12.92 -9.76
CA LEU A 8 -4.38 -11.69 -9.29
C LEU A 8 -2.95 -11.94 -8.78
N THR A 9 -2.55 -13.20 -8.67
CA THR A 9 -1.23 -13.65 -8.21
C THR A 9 -0.13 -13.48 -9.26
N GLN A 10 -0.50 -13.21 -10.52
CA GLN A 10 0.44 -13.04 -11.63
C GLN A 10 0.93 -11.60 -11.77
N VAL A 11 0.28 -10.64 -11.08
CA VAL A 11 0.69 -9.24 -11.10
C VAL A 11 2.04 -9.10 -10.40
N THR A 12 3.01 -8.52 -11.11
CA THR A 12 4.37 -8.31 -10.64
C THR A 12 4.63 -6.85 -10.26
N TRP A 13 5.48 -6.64 -9.26
CA TRP A 13 5.66 -5.34 -8.61
C TRP A 13 7.15 -5.02 -8.50
N ALA A 14 7.52 -3.78 -8.83
CA ALA A 14 8.73 -3.19 -8.28
C ALA A 14 8.35 -2.49 -6.98
N HIS A 15 8.94 -2.92 -5.87
CA HIS A 15 8.69 -2.40 -4.54
C HIS A 15 9.74 -1.36 -4.14
N GLY A 16 9.33 -0.31 -3.42
CA GLY A 16 10.23 0.71 -2.89
C GLY A 16 10.98 1.49 -3.97
N VAL A 17 10.29 1.88 -5.03
CA VAL A 17 10.83 2.67 -6.16
C VAL A 17 11.06 4.13 -5.75
N ASN A 18 12.00 4.32 -4.83
CA ASN A 18 12.22 5.56 -4.08
C ASN A 18 13.47 6.34 -4.51
N SER A 19 14.03 6.03 -5.67
CA SER A 19 15.23 6.71 -6.18
C SER A 19 15.24 6.75 -7.71
N ILE A 20 15.99 7.69 -8.29
CA ILE A 20 16.16 7.76 -9.76
C ILE A 20 16.67 6.42 -10.29
N TYR A 21 17.60 5.79 -9.58
CA TYR A 21 18.16 4.49 -9.95
C TYR A 21 17.08 3.40 -9.99
N SER A 22 16.34 3.20 -8.88
CA SER A 22 15.29 2.18 -8.81
C SER A 22 14.15 2.44 -9.80
N MET A 23 13.80 3.71 -10.03
CA MET A 23 12.80 4.10 -11.03
C MET A 23 13.24 3.74 -12.44
N THR A 24 14.50 4.00 -12.79
CA THR A 24 15.04 3.65 -14.10
C THR A 24 15.01 2.13 -14.33
N GLU A 25 15.49 1.34 -13.36
CA GLU A 25 15.45 -0.12 -13.46
C GLU A 25 14.01 -0.65 -13.58
N ALA A 26 13.09 -0.11 -12.78
CA ALA A 26 11.71 -0.56 -12.78
C ALA A 26 11.01 -0.26 -14.11
N LEU A 27 11.21 0.93 -14.68
CA LEU A 27 10.65 1.34 -15.98
C LEU A 27 11.15 0.48 -17.15
N GLU A 28 12.42 0.08 -17.14
CA GLU A 28 13.03 -0.76 -18.19
C GLU A 28 12.66 -2.24 -18.10
N SER A 29 12.09 -2.67 -16.97
CA SER A 29 11.75 -4.07 -16.73
C SER A 29 10.33 -4.44 -17.20
N ASN A 30 10.00 -5.74 -17.16
CA ASN A 30 8.67 -6.26 -17.52
C ASN A 30 7.68 -6.30 -16.34
N ILE A 31 7.96 -5.62 -15.22
CA ILE A 31 7.04 -5.56 -14.07
C ILE A 31 5.75 -4.79 -14.38
N ASP A 32 4.65 -5.17 -13.74
CA ASP A 32 3.31 -4.61 -14.02
C ASP A 32 3.04 -3.32 -13.26
N PHE A 33 3.51 -3.21 -12.01
CA PHE A 33 3.27 -2.07 -11.12
C PHE A 33 4.55 -1.49 -10.52
N LEU A 34 4.56 -0.17 -10.38
CA LEU A 34 5.52 0.60 -9.59
C LEU A 34 4.91 0.90 -8.23
N GLU A 35 5.52 0.43 -7.16
CA GLU A 35 5.18 0.81 -5.80
C GLU A 35 6.27 1.74 -5.24
N ALA A 36 5.85 2.88 -4.69
CA ALA A 36 6.75 3.90 -4.17
C ALA A 36 6.18 4.58 -2.93
N ASP A 37 7.06 4.89 -1.98
CA ASP A 37 6.73 5.52 -0.72
C ASP A 37 6.77 7.04 -0.85
N ILE A 38 5.77 7.75 -0.36
CA ILE A 38 5.72 9.20 -0.34
C ILE A 38 5.88 9.71 1.08
N SER A 39 6.91 10.53 1.29
CA SER A 39 7.18 11.24 2.53
C SER A 39 7.42 12.73 2.29
N LEU A 40 7.20 13.54 3.31
CA LEU A 40 7.62 14.93 3.31
C LEU A 40 9.13 15.00 3.59
N GLY A 41 9.90 15.67 2.73
CA GLY A 41 11.35 15.75 2.90
C GLY A 41 12.04 16.61 1.84
N GLN A 42 13.37 16.55 1.80
CA GLN A 42 14.18 17.42 0.95
C GLN A 42 14.73 16.71 -0.28
N LEU A 43 14.62 17.34 -1.45
CA LEU A 43 15.27 16.84 -2.66
C LEU A 43 16.79 17.06 -2.56
N ASN A 44 17.56 15.96 -2.61
CA ASN A 44 19.01 15.93 -2.43
C ASN A 44 19.49 16.62 -1.13
N GLY A 45 18.69 16.55 -0.06
CA GLY A 45 19.03 17.13 1.26
C GLY A 45 19.12 18.65 1.28
N THR A 46 18.50 19.34 0.32
CA THR A 46 18.53 20.81 0.22
C THR A 46 17.16 21.39 -0.12
N GLY A 47 16.93 22.66 0.25
CA GLY A 47 15.72 23.39 -0.12
C GLY A 47 14.53 23.19 0.82
N PRO A 48 13.32 23.60 0.39
CA PRO A 48 12.09 23.38 1.16
C PRO A 48 11.74 21.89 1.22
N GLU A 49 10.96 21.52 2.22
CA GLU A 49 10.33 20.20 2.26
C GLU A 49 9.23 20.13 1.20
N ILE A 50 9.23 19.05 0.43
CA ILE A 50 8.28 18.72 -0.63
C ILE A 50 7.95 17.23 -0.60
N PRO A 51 6.91 16.77 -1.30
CA PRO A 51 6.69 15.35 -1.53
C PRO A 51 7.88 14.69 -2.24
N ILE A 52 8.53 13.74 -1.57
CA ILE A 52 9.64 12.96 -2.10
C ILE A 52 9.34 11.47 -2.08
N MET A 53 9.98 10.72 -2.98
CA MET A 53 9.90 9.26 -2.97
C MET A 53 10.88 8.73 -1.93
N ALA A 54 10.39 8.37 -0.74
CA ALA A 54 11.22 7.94 0.39
C ALA A 54 10.42 7.15 1.44
N HIS A 55 11.01 6.05 1.90
CA HIS A 55 10.53 5.30 3.07
C HIS A 55 11.17 5.84 4.37
N PRO A 56 10.41 6.16 5.41
CA PRO A 56 10.94 6.55 6.71
C PRO A 56 11.94 5.51 7.27
N PRO A 57 12.97 5.93 8.03
CA PRO A 57 13.21 7.28 8.54
C PRO A 57 13.96 8.20 7.56
N VAL A 58 14.08 7.82 6.28
CA VAL A 58 14.74 8.65 5.27
C VAL A 58 13.89 9.89 4.99
N THR A 59 14.50 11.07 5.11
CA THR A 59 13.85 12.39 4.94
C THR A 59 14.43 13.19 3.77
N ASP A 60 15.30 12.58 2.98
CA ASP A 60 15.83 13.15 1.75
C ASP A 60 15.92 12.08 0.66
N SER A 61 15.71 12.48 -0.59
CA SER A 61 15.73 11.58 -1.75
C SER A 61 16.31 12.30 -2.96
N ASP A 62 16.87 11.55 -3.90
CA ASP A 62 17.25 12.08 -5.22
C ASP A 62 16.03 12.20 -6.16
N LEU A 63 14.87 11.70 -5.73
CA LEU A 63 13.63 11.66 -6.51
C LEU A 63 12.46 12.32 -5.76
N SER A 64 11.92 13.41 -6.31
CA SER A 64 10.65 13.98 -5.85
C SER A 64 9.46 13.25 -6.47
N LEU A 65 8.25 13.41 -5.89
CA LEU A 65 7.02 12.89 -6.52
C LEU A 65 6.82 13.47 -7.93
N ALA A 66 7.04 14.77 -8.10
CA ALA A 66 6.98 15.42 -9.41
C ALA A 66 7.97 14.79 -10.41
N GLY A 67 9.20 14.55 -9.98
CA GLY A 67 10.22 13.89 -10.80
C GLY A 67 9.87 12.44 -11.14
N PHE A 68 9.28 11.69 -10.21
CA PHE A 68 8.78 10.34 -10.46
C PHE A 68 7.69 10.33 -11.54
N LEU A 69 6.72 11.25 -11.46
CA LEU A 69 5.66 11.40 -12.46
C LEU A 69 6.20 11.83 -13.82
N ASP A 70 7.20 12.71 -13.85
CA ASP A 70 7.86 13.13 -15.09
C ASP A 70 8.60 11.95 -15.74
N MET A 71 9.39 11.18 -14.98
CA MET A 71 10.08 9.99 -15.48
C MET A 71 9.10 8.93 -16.00
N TYR A 72 7.98 8.70 -15.30
CA TYR A 72 6.92 7.79 -15.73
C TYR A 72 6.37 8.20 -17.11
N PHE A 73 6.07 9.49 -17.28
CA PHE A 73 5.51 10.04 -18.51
C PHE A 73 6.51 10.00 -19.66
N GLU A 74 7.77 10.40 -19.42
CA GLU A 74 8.83 10.42 -20.42
C GLU A 74 9.16 9.01 -20.95
N ALA A 75 9.07 8.00 -20.09
CA ALA A 75 9.22 6.60 -20.48
C ALA A 75 8.03 6.06 -21.28
N ASN A 76 6.93 6.83 -21.42
CA ASN A 76 5.67 6.39 -22.01
C ASN A 76 5.19 5.06 -21.37
N SER A 77 5.31 4.97 -20.05
CA SER A 77 4.98 3.79 -19.28
C SER A 77 3.47 3.55 -19.26
N SER A 78 3.09 2.27 -19.23
CA SER A 78 1.71 1.81 -19.01
C SER A 78 1.58 0.97 -17.73
N LYS A 79 2.58 1.03 -16.84
CA LYS A 79 2.60 0.29 -15.58
C LYS A 79 1.60 0.88 -14.60
N GLY A 80 0.99 0.06 -13.76
CA GLY A 80 0.20 0.58 -12.64
C GLY A 80 1.09 1.33 -11.65
N MET A 81 0.49 2.22 -10.86
CA MET A 81 1.19 2.99 -9.82
C MET A 81 0.51 2.79 -8.48
N LYS A 82 1.27 2.35 -7.48
CA LYS A 82 0.84 2.28 -6.08
C LYS A 82 1.68 3.25 -5.26
N LEU A 83 1.02 4.26 -4.72
CA LEU A 83 1.67 5.35 -3.98
C LEU A 83 1.37 5.20 -2.49
N ASP A 84 2.39 4.89 -1.69
CA ASP A 84 2.29 4.64 -0.26
C ASP A 84 2.59 5.88 0.58
N PHE A 85 1.53 6.51 1.09
CA PHE A 85 1.61 7.71 1.91
C PHE A 85 2.03 7.36 3.33
N LYS A 86 3.18 7.88 3.74
CA LYS A 86 3.76 7.57 5.06
C LYS A 86 3.34 8.53 6.16
N ASP A 87 2.84 9.71 5.79
CA ASP A 87 2.40 10.75 6.71
C ASP A 87 1.24 11.54 6.11
N ILE A 88 0.32 12.03 6.94
CA ILE A 88 -0.85 12.79 6.45
C ILE A 88 -0.47 14.19 5.92
N SER A 89 0.62 14.77 6.41
CA SER A 89 1.10 16.10 6.04
C SER A 89 1.50 16.21 4.57
N VAL A 90 1.92 15.10 3.94
CA VAL A 90 2.32 15.08 2.52
C VAL A 90 1.12 14.85 1.58
N LEU A 91 -0.04 14.48 2.11
CA LEU A 91 -1.17 13.98 1.32
C LEU A 91 -1.71 15.03 0.34
N GLU A 92 -2.07 16.23 0.83
CA GLU A 92 -2.75 17.24 0.00
C GLU A 92 -1.88 17.69 -1.18
N ASP A 93 -0.63 18.07 -0.91
CA ASP A 93 0.31 18.53 -1.93
C ASP A 93 0.59 17.43 -2.96
N SER A 94 0.68 16.18 -2.52
CA SER A 94 0.88 15.04 -3.41
C SER A 94 -0.34 14.79 -4.30
N LEU A 95 -1.56 14.81 -3.75
CA LEU A 95 -2.78 14.59 -4.54
C LEU A 95 -2.96 15.70 -5.58
N LEU A 96 -2.64 16.95 -5.24
CA LEU A 96 -2.64 18.07 -6.19
C LEU A 96 -1.59 17.88 -7.29
N GLU A 97 -0.38 17.48 -6.93
CA GLU A 97 0.70 17.20 -7.87
C GLU A 97 0.32 16.09 -8.85
N ILE A 98 -0.24 14.98 -8.36
CA ILE A 98 -0.74 13.87 -9.19
C ILE A 98 -1.91 14.35 -10.07
N LYS A 99 -2.84 15.13 -9.53
CA LYS A 99 -4.03 15.59 -10.26
C LYS A 99 -3.69 16.59 -11.35
N SER A 100 -2.56 17.29 -11.23
CA SER A 100 -2.05 18.21 -12.25
C SER A 100 -1.63 17.52 -13.55
N ARG A 101 -1.52 16.18 -13.55
CA ARG A 101 -1.08 15.39 -14.70
C ARG A 101 -2.28 14.93 -15.52
N ASP A 102 -2.47 15.49 -16.72
CA ASP A 102 -3.61 15.18 -17.60
C ASP A 102 -3.75 13.69 -17.94
N TRP A 103 -2.63 12.96 -17.96
CA TRP A 103 -2.57 11.54 -18.31
C TRP A 103 -2.94 10.60 -17.16
N ILE A 104 -3.07 11.10 -15.91
CA ILE A 104 -3.21 10.23 -14.74
C ILE A 104 -4.48 9.37 -14.78
N ASN A 105 -5.56 9.86 -15.38
CA ASN A 105 -6.82 9.11 -15.51
C ASN A 105 -6.69 7.86 -16.42
N GLY A 106 -5.61 7.76 -17.19
CA GLY A 106 -5.29 6.58 -18.01
C GLY A 106 -4.44 5.54 -17.29
N VAL A 107 -4.08 5.77 -16.03
CA VAL A 107 -3.21 4.88 -15.25
C VAL A 107 -4.01 4.16 -14.16
N GLU A 108 -3.71 2.87 -13.98
CA GLU A 108 -4.19 2.09 -12.84
C GLU A 108 -3.51 2.61 -11.56
N LEU A 109 -4.19 3.51 -10.85
CA LEU A 109 -3.68 4.22 -9.69
C LEU A 109 -4.21 3.61 -8.39
N TRP A 110 -3.28 3.27 -7.49
CA TRP A 110 -3.54 2.77 -6.16
C TRP A 110 -3.01 3.76 -5.13
N LEU A 111 -3.85 4.16 -4.17
CA LEU A 111 -3.50 5.08 -3.09
C LEU A 111 -3.41 4.27 -1.80
N ASN A 112 -2.21 4.11 -1.27
CA ASN A 112 -1.91 3.25 -0.13
C ASN A 112 -1.61 4.06 1.12
N ALA A 113 -2.09 3.60 2.27
CA ALA A 113 -1.63 4.07 3.57
C ALA A 113 -1.99 3.06 4.66
N ASP A 114 -1.18 2.99 5.71
CA ASP A 114 -1.57 2.36 6.96
C ASP A 114 -2.36 3.36 7.80
N ILE A 115 -3.68 3.18 7.83
CA ILE A 115 -4.61 4.17 8.42
C ILE A 115 -5.12 3.79 9.80
N LEU A 116 -4.86 2.56 10.25
CA LEU A 116 -5.29 2.05 11.55
C LEU A 116 -4.13 1.41 12.33
N PRO A 117 -4.20 1.37 13.68
CA PRO A 117 -3.25 0.61 14.47
C PRO A 117 -3.46 -0.89 14.24
N GLY A 118 -2.37 -1.61 14.02
CA GLY A 118 -2.39 -3.04 13.74
C GLY A 118 -1.78 -3.90 14.83
N PRO A 119 -1.65 -5.20 14.55
CA PRO A 119 -1.06 -6.14 15.49
C PRO A 119 0.37 -5.74 15.85
N ASN A 120 0.67 -5.83 17.15
CA ASN A 120 1.94 -5.46 17.76
C ASN A 120 2.38 -4.00 17.55
N ASN A 121 1.47 -3.08 17.22
CA ASN A 121 1.86 -1.68 16.97
C ASN A 121 2.66 -1.09 18.14
N ASN A 122 3.90 -0.71 17.84
CA ASN A 122 4.88 -0.22 18.79
C ASN A 122 5.24 1.23 18.45
N TYR A 123 4.38 2.18 18.81
CA TYR A 123 4.75 3.60 19.01
C TYR A 123 4.73 4.56 17.80
N SER A 124 4.38 4.15 16.58
CA SER A 124 4.16 5.10 15.45
C SER A 124 2.68 5.29 15.15
N GLU A 125 2.24 6.54 15.07
CA GLU A 125 0.86 6.88 14.72
C GLU A 125 0.55 6.50 13.25
N PRO A 126 -0.59 5.85 12.98
CA PRO A 126 -1.08 5.66 11.62
C PRO A 126 -1.40 6.98 10.92
N VAL A 127 -1.52 6.93 9.60
CA VAL A 127 -2.05 8.06 8.83
C VAL A 127 -3.52 8.28 9.22
N SER A 128 -3.94 9.53 9.37
CA SER A 128 -5.33 9.88 9.73
C SER A 128 -6.33 9.26 8.74
N ALA A 129 -7.12 8.30 9.20
CA ALA A 129 -8.01 7.52 8.35
C ALA A 129 -9.07 8.39 7.65
N GLU A 130 -9.78 9.23 8.40
CA GLU A 130 -10.83 10.10 7.84
C GLU A 130 -10.27 11.10 6.82
N GLU A 131 -9.11 11.70 7.10
CA GLU A 131 -8.49 12.68 6.21
C GLU A 131 -7.94 12.02 4.95
N PHE A 132 -7.31 10.85 5.09
CA PHE A 132 -6.83 10.07 3.95
C PHE A 132 -7.97 9.64 3.04
N LEU A 133 -8.98 8.97 3.61
CA LEU A 133 -10.12 8.43 2.87
C LEU A 133 -10.93 9.55 2.20
N SER A 134 -11.26 10.63 2.91
CA SER A 134 -12.05 11.72 2.34
C SER A 134 -11.35 12.46 1.19
N ARG A 135 -10.04 12.74 1.32
CA ARG A 135 -9.28 13.45 0.28
C ARG A 135 -9.01 12.57 -0.94
N THR A 136 -8.63 11.32 -0.73
CA THR A 136 -8.38 10.39 -1.84
C THR A 136 -9.66 10.12 -2.62
N SER A 137 -10.81 9.92 -1.95
CA SER A 137 -12.12 9.82 -2.61
C SER A 137 -12.52 11.09 -3.34
N PHE A 138 -12.19 12.27 -2.82
CA PHE A 138 -12.50 13.54 -3.48
C PHE A 138 -11.69 13.74 -4.77
N TYR A 139 -10.37 13.53 -4.71
CA TYR A 139 -9.48 13.79 -5.85
C TYR A 139 -9.48 12.67 -6.90
N PHE A 140 -9.60 11.41 -6.45
CA PHE A 140 -9.47 10.20 -7.27
C PHE A 140 -10.55 9.14 -6.94
N PRO A 141 -11.83 9.42 -7.21
CA PRO A 141 -12.94 8.51 -6.89
C PRO A 141 -12.90 7.17 -7.65
N GLU A 142 -12.05 7.03 -8.66
CA GLU A 142 -11.86 5.80 -9.43
C GLU A 142 -10.59 5.03 -9.05
N ALA A 143 -9.69 5.62 -8.24
CA ALA A 143 -8.47 4.95 -7.81
C ALA A 143 -8.78 3.82 -6.81
N THR A 144 -7.97 2.77 -6.83
CA THR A 144 -8.05 1.69 -5.84
C THR A 144 -7.44 2.18 -4.51
N LEU A 145 -8.19 2.07 -3.42
CA LEU A 145 -7.65 2.33 -2.09
C LEU A 145 -6.97 1.08 -1.55
N SER A 146 -5.71 1.20 -1.14
CA SER A 146 -4.93 0.12 -0.53
C SER A 146 -4.67 0.46 0.94
N VAL A 147 -5.63 0.17 1.82
CA VAL A 147 -5.64 0.69 3.19
C VAL A 147 -5.35 -0.40 4.22
N GLY A 148 -4.30 -0.17 5.01
CA GLY A 148 -3.70 -1.16 5.90
C GLY A 148 -3.70 -0.79 7.37
N TRP A 149 -2.95 -1.58 8.12
CA TRP A 149 -2.70 -1.37 9.53
C TRP A 149 -1.20 -1.18 9.77
N LYS A 150 -0.84 -0.27 10.67
CA LYS A 150 0.54 -0.15 11.18
C LYS A 150 0.86 -1.37 12.03
N THR A 151 1.78 -2.22 11.57
CA THR A 151 2.14 -3.48 12.26
C THR A 151 3.61 -3.52 12.64
N ASP A 152 3.93 -4.28 13.70
CA ASP A 152 5.30 -4.67 14.03
C ASP A 152 5.42 -6.20 14.03
N TYR A 153 6.46 -6.74 13.42
CA TYR A 153 6.66 -8.18 13.25
C TYR A 153 8.09 -8.44 12.73
N GLY A 154 8.65 -9.58 13.11
CA GLY A 154 10.00 -10.01 12.72
C GLY A 154 11.04 -9.79 13.81
N PHE A 155 12.31 -9.79 13.40
CA PHE A 155 13.45 -9.59 14.30
C PHE A 155 13.54 -8.12 14.73
N GLY A 156 13.18 -7.81 15.97
CA GLY A 156 13.34 -6.48 16.56
C GLY A 156 14.72 -6.27 17.17
N VAL A 157 15.13 -5.00 17.31
CA VAL A 157 16.42 -4.63 17.95
C VAL A 157 16.48 -5.06 19.43
N PHE A 158 15.31 -5.12 20.09
CA PHE A 158 15.20 -5.45 21.52
C PHE A 158 14.51 -6.80 21.80
N GLN A 159 13.62 -7.25 20.91
CA GLN A 159 12.93 -8.53 21.02
C GLN A 159 12.39 -8.98 19.66
N ASP A 160 12.45 -10.27 19.38
CA ASP A 160 11.77 -10.88 18.23
C ASP A 160 10.24 -10.89 18.47
N ILE A 161 9.50 -10.33 17.54
CA ILE A 161 8.03 -10.35 17.54
C ILE A 161 7.59 -11.35 16.48
N ARG A 162 7.21 -12.55 16.92
CA ARG A 162 6.82 -13.66 16.03
C ARG A 162 5.37 -14.12 16.21
N ASP A 163 4.65 -13.43 17.07
CA ASP A 163 3.24 -13.66 17.34
C ASP A 163 2.47 -12.38 16.99
N GLY A 164 1.22 -12.53 16.58
CA GLY A 164 0.32 -11.44 16.18
C GLY A 164 -0.81 -11.95 15.31
N ASP A 165 -1.95 -11.27 15.37
CA ASP A 165 -3.11 -11.61 14.56
C ASP A 165 -3.93 -10.38 14.20
N TYR A 166 -4.49 -10.38 12.99
CA TYR A 166 -5.55 -9.46 12.64
C TYR A 166 -6.81 -9.87 13.39
N SER A 167 -7.01 -9.31 14.58
CA SER A 167 -8.12 -9.66 15.46
C SER A 167 -9.46 -9.19 14.87
N PHE A 168 -10.58 -9.67 15.42
CA PHE A 168 -11.91 -9.16 15.03
C PHE A 168 -12.02 -7.65 15.30
N GLU A 169 -11.41 -7.13 16.35
CA GLU A 169 -11.39 -5.69 16.64
C GLU A 169 -10.70 -4.90 15.52
N ASN A 170 -9.54 -5.37 15.04
CA ASN A 170 -8.85 -4.72 13.92
C ASN A 170 -9.68 -4.74 12.62
N ILE A 171 -10.43 -5.82 12.39
CA ILE A 171 -11.28 -5.96 11.21
C ILE A 171 -12.53 -5.08 11.30
N GLU A 172 -13.22 -5.06 12.45
CA GLU A 172 -14.42 -4.24 12.65
C GLU A 172 -14.07 -2.74 12.57
N GLU A 173 -12.95 -2.30 13.13
CA GLU A 173 -12.50 -0.91 13.03
C GLU A 173 -12.27 -0.47 11.57
N MET A 174 -11.65 -1.34 10.76
CA MET A 174 -11.47 -1.11 9.32
C MET A 174 -12.81 -1.03 8.58
N ILE A 175 -13.75 -1.93 8.89
CA ILE A 175 -15.08 -1.92 8.30
C ILE A 175 -15.82 -0.63 8.67
N ASP A 176 -15.77 -0.24 9.94
CA ASP A 176 -16.48 0.92 10.46
C ASP A 176 -15.97 2.22 9.83
N VAL A 177 -14.64 2.41 9.72
CA VAL A 177 -14.10 3.63 9.13
C VAL A 177 -14.41 3.74 7.63
N LEU A 178 -14.34 2.63 6.88
CA LEU A 178 -14.71 2.62 5.46
C LEU A 178 -16.20 2.95 5.25
N ARG A 179 -17.08 2.39 6.09
CA ARG A 179 -18.52 2.69 6.06
C ARG A 179 -18.81 4.12 6.49
N HIS A 180 -18.13 4.61 7.52
CA HIS A 180 -18.27 5.97 8.02
C HIS A 180 -17.92 7.01 6.93
N CYS A 181 -16.81 6.80 6.21
CA CYS A 181 -16.37 7.66 5.12
C CYS A 181 -17.14 7.43 3.80
N ASN A 182 -18.12 6.52 3.76
CA ASN A 182 -18.91 6.17 2.57
C ASN A 182 -18.04 5.77 1.37
N ILE A 183 -17.03 4.94 1.60
CA ILE A 183 -16.11 4.53 0.54
C ILE A 183 -16.82 3.65 -0.49
N THR A 184 -16.69 4.07 -1.75
CA THR A 184 -17.26 3.38 -2.93
C THR A 184 -16.21 2.99 -3.96
N GLN A 185 -14.97 3.43 -3.76
CA GLN A 185 -13.81 3.02 -4.55
C GLN A 185 -13.55 1.51 -4.43
N PRO A 186 -12.85 0.89 -5.40
CA PRO A 186 -12.24 -0.41 -5.20
C PRO A 186 -11.30 -0.38 -3.98
N VAL A 187 -11.28 -1.45 -3.17
CA VAL A 187 -10.46 -1.53 -1.96
C VAL A 187 -9.63 -2.80 -1.96
N THR A 188 -8.37 -2.68 -1.59
CA THR A 188 -7.53 -3.80 -1.19
C THR A 188 -6.94 -3.58 0.19
N PHE A 189 -6.71 -4.65 0.94
CA PHE A 189 -6.16 -4.59 2.28
C PHE A 189 -4.74 -5.16 2.30
N PRO A 190 -3.69 -4.32 2.38
CA PRO A 190 -2.34 -4.79 2.57
C PRO A 190 -2.20 -5.49 3.93
N VAL A 191 -1.90 -6.79 3.90
CA VAL A 191 -1.71 -7.65 5.07
C VAL A 191 -0.31 -8.22 5.09
N ARG A 192 0.33 -8.16 6.25
CA ARG A 192 1.67 -8.69 6.48
C ARG A 192 1.61 -10.20 6.57
N ALA A 193 2.33 -10.89 5.69
CA ALA A 193 2.24 -12.33 5.48
C ALA A 193 2.48 -13.15 6.75
N GLY A 194 3.45 -12.74 7.58
CA GLY A 194 3.74 -13.39 8.86
C GLY A 194 2.54 -13.38 9.83
N ILE A 195 1.80 -12.28 9.89
CA ILE A 195 0.62 -12.11 10.76
C ILE A 195 -0.62 -12.76 10.12
N ALA A 196 -0.77 -12.64 8.81
CA ALA A 196 -1.92 -13.17 8.07
C ALA A 196 -2.05 -14.70 8.17
N ALA A 197 -0.93 -15.40 8.40
CA ALA A 197 -0.91 -16.85 8.56
C ALA A 197 -1.53 -17.34 9.88
N SER A 198 -1.71 -16.48 10.88
CA SER A 198 -2.15 -16.89 12.21
C SER A 198 -3.55 -17.55 12.20
N PRO A 199 -3.84 -18.45 13.15
CA PRO A 199 -5.16 -19.12 13.20
C PRO A 199 -6.36 -18.17 13.36
N ILE A 200 -6.13 -16.98 13.94
CA ILE A 200 -7.16 -15.95 14.08
C ILE A 200 -7.31 -15.20 12.75
N SER A 201 -6.20 -14.74 12.15
CA SER A 201 -6.18 -14.08 10.84
C SER A 201 -6.85 -14.92 9.75
N GLN A 202 -6.67 -16.25 9.78
CA GLN A 202 -7.32 -17.18 8.84
C GLN A 202 -8.85 -17.17 8.90
N LYS A 203 -9.47 -16.63 9.96
CA LYS A 203 -10.93 -16.50 10.10
C LYS A 203 -11.39 -15.07 9.88
N THR A 204 -10.64 -14.09 10.38
CA THR A 204 -11.02 -12.68 10.39
C THR A 204 -10.82 -12.02 9.02
N LEU A 205 -9.76 -12.38 8.27
CA LEU A 205 -9.52 -11.82 6.94
C LEU A 205 -10.56 -12.26 5.89
N PRO A 206 -10.99 -13.54 5.81
CA PRO A 206 -12.14 -13.90 4.97
C PRO A 206 -13.43 -13.20 5.40
N TYR A 207 -13.61 -12.98 6.71
CA TYR A 207 -14.75 -12.21 7.22
C TYR A 207 -14.71 -10.75 6.75
N LEU A 208 -13.56 -10.08 6.78
CA LEU A 208 -13.39 -8.73 6.22
C LEU A 208 -13.84 -8.67 4.76
N LEU A 209 -13.35 -9.58 3.91
CA LEU A 209 -13.72 -9.63 2.49
C LEU A 209 -15.22 -9.85 2.30
N SER A 210 -15.87 -10.60 3.19
CA SER A 210 -17.33 -10.80 3.16
C SER A 210 -18.12 -9.55 3.53
N GLN A 211 -17.55 -8.66 4.36
CA GLN A 211 -18.19 -7.42 4.81
C GLN A 211 -18.00 -6.26 3.84
N ILE A 212 -16.95 -6.32 3.00
CA ILE A 212 -16.65 -5.35 1.94
C ILE A 212 -16.59 -6.08 0.59
N PRO A 213 -17.74 -6.38 -0.03
CA PRO A 213 -17.79 -7.17 -1.26
C PRO A 213 -17.01 -6.52 -2.40
N GLY A 214 -16.21 -7.32 -3.12
CA GLY A 214 -15.37 -6.86 -4.23
C GLY A 214 -13.99 -6.37 -3.80
N SER A 215 -13.72 -6.29 -2.49
CA SER A 215 -12.38 -6.03 -1.98
C SER A 215 -11.42 -7.22 -2.15
N THR A 216 -10.13 -6.95 -2.08
CA THR A 216 -9.05 -7.95 -2.15
C THR A 216 -8.09 -7.85 -0.96
N LEU A 217 -7.23 -8.84 -0.78
CA LEU A 217 -6.05 -8.73 0.08
C LEU A 217 -4.79 -8.46 -0.76
N THR A 218 -3.82 -7.77 -0.19
CA THR A 218 -2.49 -7.65 -0.79
C THR A 218 -1.45 -8.12 0.21
N PHE A 219 -0.78 -9.23 -0.07
CA PHE A 219 0.19 -9.77 0.87
C PHE A 219 1.53 -9.07 0.71
N TRP A 220 2.15 -8.66 1.82
CA TRP A 220 3.52 -8.12 1.84
C TRP A 220 4.33 -8.74 2.98
N SER A 221 5.66 -8.70 2.90
CA SER A 221 6.55 -9.24 3.93
C SER A 221 7.86 -8.49 3.92
N ALA A 222 8.33 -7.99 5.06
CA ALA A 222 9.69 -7.47 5.14
C ALA A 222 10.73 -8.60 5.08
N SER A 223 11.97 -8.27 4.72
CA SER A 223 13.09 -9.24 4.64
C SER A 223 13.39 -9.96 5.96
N GLN A 224 13.03 -9.34 7.09
CA GLN A 224 13.19 -9.86 8.44
C GLN A 224 11.95 -10.59 9.01
N ASP A 225 10.88 -10.70 8.24
CA ASP A 225 9.66 -11.37 8.69
C ASP A 225 9.83 -12.90 8.67
N CYS A 226 9.36 -13.55 9.73
CA CYS A 226 9.19 -15.00 9.75
C CYS A 226 7.83 -15.36 9.13
N VAL A 227 7.82 -15.83 7.87
CA VAL A 227 6.58 -16.18 7.16
C VAL A 227 6.28 -17.68 7.26
N ASP A 228 5.10 -18.02 7.78
CA ASP A 228 4.52 -19.36 7.62
C ASP A 228 3.85 -19.48 6.25
N TYR A 229 4.62 -19.94 5.27
CA TYR A 229 4.15 -20.12 3.89
C TYR A 229 2.96 -21.09 3.78
N TYR A 230 2.86 -22.10 4.67
CA TYR A 230 1.73 -23.03 4.63
C TYR A 230 0.46 -22.35 5.13
N GLY A 231 0.56 -21.55 6.20
CA GLY A 231 -0.55 -20.75 6.71
C GLY A 231 -1.04 -19.73 5.67
N VAL A 232 -0.13 -19.01 5.02
CA VAL A 232 -0.47 -18.08 3.92
C VAL A 232 -1.13 -18.81 2.76
N ALA A 233 -0.59 -19.95 2.32
CA ALA A 233 -1.19 -20.76 1.25
C ALA A 233 -2.58 -21.29 1.63
N SER A 234 -2.78 -21.68 2.90
CA SER A 234 -4.09 -22.10 3.43
C SER A 234 -5.12 -20.97 3.34
N LEU A 235 -4.75 -19.75 3.76
CA LEU A 235 -5.60 -18.56 3.65
C LEU A 235 -5.92 -18.24 2.19
N ILE A 236 -4.92 -18.22 1.32
CA ILE A 236 -5.09 -17.99 -0.13
C ILE A 236 -6.10 -18.98 -0.73
N ASN A 237 -6.00 -20.26 -0.36
CA ASN A 237 -6.91 -21.28 -0.86
C ASN A 237 -8.33 -21.11 -0.31
N SER A 238 -8.50 -20.51 0.88
CA SER A 238 -9.82 -20.30 1.48
C SER A 238 -10.56 -19.10 0.89
N ILE A 239 -9.86 -18.03 0.52
CA ILE A 239 -10.43 -16.82 -0.11
C ILE A 239 -10.51 -16.93 -1.65
N GLY A 240 -9.68 -17.79 -2.26
CA GLY A 240 -9.62 -17.97 -3.71
C GLY A 240 -8.72 -16.96 -4.41
N ARG A 241 -8.23 -17.32 -5.60
CA ARG A 241 -7.14 -16.61 -6.31
C ARG A 241 -7.53 -15.26 -6.93
N SER A 242 -8.81 -15.00 -7.10
CA SER A 242 -9.33 -13.72 -7.60
C SER A 242 -9.54 -12.70 -6.48
N GLN A 243 -9.12 -12.99 -5.24
CA GLN A 243 -9.31 -12.12 -4.08
C GLN A 243 -8.00 -11.64 -3.47
N TRP A 244 -6.84 -11.86 -4.09
CA TRP A 244 -5.57 -11.36 -3.55
C TRP A 244 -4.45 -11.12 -4.55
N TYR A 245 -3.61 -10.11 -4.25
CA TYR A 245 -2.37 -9.79 -4.97
C TYR A 245 -1.14 -10.14 -4.14
N ASN A 246 -0.05 -10.53 -4.81
CA ASN A 246 1.26 -10.71 -4.18
C ASN A 246 2.06 -9.41 -4.28
N ILE A 247 2.56 -8.87 -3.17
CA ILE A 247 3.63 -7.86 -3.17
C ILE A 247 4.84 -8.49 -2.49
N ILE A 248 5.91 -8.68 -3.26
CA ILE A 248 7.18 -9.14 -2.73
C ILE A 248 7.98 -7.89 -2.37
N CYS A 249 8.39 -7.74 -1.10
CA CYS A 249 9.36 -6.74 -0.66
C CYS A 249 10.76 -7.36 -0.59
#